data_AF-L0DNK2-F1
#
_entry.id   AF-L0DNK2-F1
#
_cell.length_a   1.000
_cell.length_b   1.000
_cell.length_c   1.000
_cell.angle_alpha   90.00
_cell.angle_beta   90.00
_cell.angle_gamma   90.00
#
_symmetry.space_group_name_H-M   'P 1'
#
loop_
_entity.id
_entity.type
_entity.pdbx_description
1 polymer ?
#
loop_
_entity_poly.entity_id
_entity_poly.type
_entity_poly.pdbx_seq_one_letter_code
_entity_poly.pdbx_strand_id
1 'polypeptide(L)'
;MSSSMLKLPLIFALGLLLAFSAKFGRAQDNTSKPGGSREPIRFERQALVFYSEIQKDLGLTQKQEVQIKRLASTLTQRKGELLFEESGEGTDLEATKTTMNGLPRLWDSQVSKTLTKRQEDRLAQLELQRIGTLALVRKDIATKLKLTPTQNKKIKAILDEAREEIVRSMPSAPTAPVLGQGQSIETVPSGKIGRGSRTRSAEGKGAPGGGAVGSNASAVDGLFPVEDEFFGEGVVSDSPLGNFFFPSAAGELASGKATPAGEKPATGLPELDTPEIRAQLSKMRDVQMKRREGVKKVREGASQKIDAILTKEQKNAWEKMLGKPFDFSKIRFQGGG
;
A
#
# COMPACT_ATOMS: atom_id res chain seq x y z
N MET A 1 -62.69 28.64 -31.69
CA MET A 1 -61.56 29.37 -31.10
C MET A 1 -60.35 28.44 -31.10
N SER A 2 -59.53 28.56 -32.15
CA SER A 2 -58.27 27.83 -32.32
C SER A 2 -57.24 28.29 -31.29
N SER A 3 -56.54 27.35 -30.66
CA SER A 3 -55.26 27.62 -30.02
C SER A 3 -54.25 26.63 -30.55
N SER A 4 -53.51 27.10 -31.56
CA SER A 4 -52.37 26.44 -32.17
C SER A 4 -51.20 26.46 -31.19
N MET A 5 -50.90 25.33 -30.55
CA MET A 5 -49.66 25.17 -29.77
C MET A 5 -48.47 25.01 -30.73
N LEU A 6 -47.66 26.06 -30.79
CA LEU A 6 -46.33 26.10 -31.41
C LEU A 6 -45.44 24.97 -30.85
N LYS A 7 -45.12 23.99 -31.68
CA LYS A 7 -43.99 23.07 -31.43
C LYS A 7 -42.73 23.73 -32.02
N LEU A 8 -41.88 24.30 -31.17
CA LEU A 8 -40.51 24.66 -31.58
C LEU A 8 -39.69 23.37 -31.71
N PRO A 9 -39.06 23.09 -32.87
CA PRO A 9 -38.00 22.10 -32.92
C PRO A 9 -36.74 22.70 -32.30
N LEU A 10 -36.29 22.09 -31.20
CA LEU A 10 -34.99 22.34 -30.60
C LEU A 10 -33.91 21.80 -31.57
N ILE A 11 -33.40 22.69 -32.42
CA ILE A 11 -32.25 22.42 -33.29
C ILE A 11 -31.01 22.34 -32.39
N PHE A 12 -30.61 21.13 -32.02
CA PHE A 12 -29.29 20.87 -31.46
C PHE A 12 -28.26 21.10 -32.58
N ALA A 13 -27.60 22.26 -32.51
CA ALA A 13 -26.50 22.59 -33.39
C ALA A 13 -25.34 21.60 -33.18
N LEU A 14 -25.17 20.77 -34.21
CA LEU A 14 -23.98 20.02 -34.56
C LEU A 14 -22.79 20.99 -34.66
N GLY A 15 -21.87 20.95 -33.69
CA GLY A 15 -20.77 21.89 -33.59
C GLY A 15 -19.46 21.24 -33.16
N LEU A 16 -18.76 20.67 -34.13
CA LEU A 16 -17.31 20.43 -34.14
C LEU A 16 -16.72 19.44 -33.11
N LEU A 17 -16.99 18.15 -33.33
CA LEU A 17 -16.17 17.06 -32.81
C LEU A 17 -14.84 17.02 -33.60
N LEU A 18 -13.84 17.79 -33.17
CA LEU A 18 -12.46 17.58 -33.61
C LEU A 18 -11.99 16.22 -33.07
N ALA A 19 -11.98 15.24 -33.96
CA ALA A 19 -11.45 13.91 -33.74
C ALA A 19 -9.94 13.96 -33.47
N PHE A 20 -9.55 14.22 -32.23
CA PHE A 20 -8.23 13.87 -31.72
C PHE A 20 -8.22 12.39 -31.31
N SER A 21 -8.44 11.50 -32.28
CA SER A 21 -8.06 10.09 -32.16
C SER A 21 -6.54 9.96 -32.37
N ALA A 22 -5.78 10.63 -31.51
CA ALA A 22 -4.38 10.27 -31.33
C ALA A 22 -4.38 8.93 -30.59
N LYS A 23 -4.00 7.86 -31.30
CA LYS A 23 -3.60 6.58 -30.74
C LYS A 23 -2.52 6.83 -29.68
N PHE A 24 -2.90 7.12 -28.44
CA PHE A 24 -2.03 7.05 -27.28
C PHE A 24 -1.87 5.57 -26.90
N GLY A 25 -1.33 4.78 -27.83
CA GLY A 25 -0.56 3.59 -27.49
C GLY A 25 0.73 4.06 -26.84
N ARG A 26 0.65 4.53 -25.59
CA ARG A 26 1.82 4.76 -24.77
C ARG A 26 2.38 3.39 -24.46
N ALA A 27 3.35 2.96 -25.26
CA ALA A 27 4.36 2.02 -24.80
C ALA A 27 4.91 2.62 -23.48
N GLN A 28 4.53 2.02 -22.36
CA GLN A 28 5.23 2.25 -21.10
C GLN A 28 6.63 1.68 -21.32
N ASP A 29 7.55 2.56 -21.68
CA ASP A 29 8.97 2.27 -21.75
C ASP A 29 9.41 1.87 -20.33
N ASN A 30 9.42 0.55 -20.10
CA ASN A 30 9.63 -0.07 -18.79
C ASN A 30 11.13 -0.36 -18.55
N THR A 31 12.01 0.34 -19.26
CA THR A 31 13.47 0.16 -19.24
C THR A 31 14.14 0.87 -18.05
N SER A 32 13.40 1.11 -16.96
CA SER A 32 13.96 1.62 -15.72
C SER A 32 14.98 0.61 -15.19
N LYS A 33 16.25 1.03 -15.14
CA LYS A 33 17.39 0.27 -14.59
C LYS A 33 16.99 -0.52 -13.35
N PRO A 34 17.51 -1.76 -13.17
CA PRO A 34 17.31 -2.59 -11.98
C PRO A 34 18.07 -1.97 -10.81
N GLY A 35 17.52 -0.90 -10.26
CA GLY A 35 18.02 -0.16 -9.12
C GLY A 35 16.88 0.06 -8.16
N GLY A 36 16.40 -1.04 -7.55
CA GLY A 36 15.77 -1.15 -6.23
C GLY A 36 14.66 -0.20 -5.81
N SER A 37 14.16 0.66 -6.69
CA SER A 37 13.13 1.65 -6.39
C SER A 37 11.80 0.90 -6.33
N ARG A 38 11.54 0.22 -5.21
CA ARG A 38 10.25 -0.39 -4.90
C ARG A 38 9.21 0.70 -5.07
N GLU A 39 8.41 0.64 -6.15
CA GLU A 39 7.30 1.57 -6.32
C GLU A 39 6.47 1.53 -5.03
N PRO A 40 6.06 2.70 -4.50
CA PRO A 40 5.22 2.76 -3.33
C PRO A 40 4.04 1.81 -3.56
N ILE A 41 3.89 0.88 -2.62
CA ILE A 41 2.97 -0.24 -2.60
C ILE A 41 1.60 0.24 -3.11
N ARG A 42 1.28 -0.02 -4.39
CA ARG A 42 0.02 0.42 -5.05
C ARG A 42 -1.23 -0.27 -4.51
N PHE A 43 -1.15 -0.90 -3.33
CA PHE A 43 -2.20 -1.71 -2.71
C PHE A 43 -3.37 -0.86 -2.16
N GLU A 44 -3.24 0.46 -2.17
CA GLU A 44 -4.21 1.37 -1.55
C GLU A 44 -5.53 1.46 -2.32
N ARG A 45 -5.48 1.51 -3.66
CA ARG A 45 -6.71 1.63 -4.47
C ARG A 45 -7.59 0.39 -4.36
N GLN A 46 -6.98 -0.79 -4.25
CA GLN A 46 -7.69 -2.06 -4.16
C GLN A 46 -8.39 -2.20 -2.82
N ALA A 47 -7.75 -1.75 -1.74
CA ALA A 47 -8.37 -1.76 -0.41
C ALA A 47 -9.65 -0.90 -0.36
N LEU A 48 -9.68 0.23 -1.07
CA LEU A 48 -10.80 1.19 -1.00
C LEU A 48 -12.16 0.57 -1.35
N VAL A 49 -12.22 -0.28 -2.36
CA VAL A 49 -13.49 -0.86 -2.84
C VAL A 49 -14.08 -1.92 -1.90
N PHE A 50 -13.36 -2.33 -0.86
CA PHE A 50 -13.86 -3.28 0.14
C PHE A 50 -14.56 -2.62 1.31
N TYR A 51 -14.36 -1.32 1.53
CA TYR A 51 -14.98 -0.62 2.63
C TYR A 51 -16.44 -0.30 2.31
N SER A 52 -17.36 -0.73 3.18
CA SER A 52 -18.81 -0.56 2.99
C SER A 52 -19.22 0.90 2.77
N GLU A 53 -18.62 1.84 3.49
CA GLU A 53 -18.91 3.28 3.33
C GLU A 53 -18.48 3.82 1.96
N ILE A 54 -17.39 3.30 1.40
CA ILE A 54 -16.96 3.64 0.03
C ILE A 54 -17.85 2.95 -1.00
N GLN A 55 -18.26 1.69 -0.76
CA GLN A 55 -19.20 0.99 -1.65
C GLN A 55 -20.52 1.76 -1.77
N LYS A 56 -21.02 2.31 -0.65
CA LYS A 56 -22.20 3.19 -0.61
C LYS A 56 -21.97 4.51 -1.35
N ASP A 57 -20.84 5.19 -1.13
CA ASP A 57 -20.52 6.47 -1.81
C ASP A 57 -20.36 6.28 -3.34
N LEU A 58 -19.78 5.15 -3.75
CA LEU A 58 -19.70 4.75 -5.16
C LEU A 58 -21.05 4.29 -5.71
N GLY A 59 -22.03 3.97 -4.87
CA GLY A 59 -23.30 3.38 -5.27
C GLY A 59 -23.10 2.05 -6.00
N LEU A 60 -22.25 1.17 -5.47
CA LEU A 60 -22.06 -0.16 -6.04
C LEU A 60 -23.36 -0.97 -5.93
N THR A 61 -23.66 -1.71 -6.99
CA THR A 61 -24.75 -2.70 -6.96
C THR A 61 -24.30 -3.96 -6.24
N GLN A 62 -25.24 -4.72 -5.66
CA GLN A 62 -24.94 -6.02 -5.05
C GLN A 62 -24.19 -6.96 -6.01
N LYS A 63 -24.54 -6.94 -7.31
CA LYS A 63 -23.84 -7.72 -8.34
C LYS A 63 -22.37 -7.31 -8.48
N GLN A 64 -22.08 -6.01 -8.50
CA GLN A 64 -20.72 -5.50 -8.57
C GLN A 64 -19.93 -5.85 -7.30
N GLU A 65 -20.53 -5.72 -6.12
CA GLU A 65 -19.89 -6.09 -4.85
C GLU A 65 -19.50 -7.57 -4.82
N VAL A 66 -20.39 -8.47 -5.24
CA VAL A 66 -20.11 -9.92 -5.34
C VAL A 66 -18.98 -10.18 -6.34
N GLN A 67 -18.98 -9.50 -7.49
CA GLN A 67 -17.90 -9.63 -8.48
C GLN A 67 -16.55 -9.18 -7.92
N ILE A 68 -16.50 -8.04 -7.23
CA ILE A 68 -15.27 -7.52 -6.60
C ILE A 68 -14.78 -8.45 -5.50
N LYS A 69 -15.66 -8.96 -4.63
CA LYS A 69 -15.30 -9.94 -3.58
C LYS A 69 -14.76 -11.25 -4.17
N ARG A 70 -15.36 -11.74 -5.26
CA ARG A 70 -14.88 -12.93 -5.95
C ARG A 70 -13.49 -12.70 -6.55
N LEU A 71 -13.29 -11.57 -7.23
CA LEU A 71 -11.97 -11.18 -7.72
C LEU A 71 -10.95 -11.19 -6.57
N ALA A 72 -11.30 -10.64 -5.41
CA ALA A 72 -10.41 -10.50 -4.25
C ALA A 72 -9.94 -11.85 -3.74
N SER A 73 -10.88 -12.77 -3.65
CA SER A 73 -10.65 -14.15 -3.22
C SER A 73 -9.71 -14.85 -4.21
N THR A 74 -9.94 -14.69 -5.51
CA THR A 74 -9.05 -15.25 -6.56
C THR A 74 -7.63 -14.68 -6.48
N LEU A 75 -7.48 -13.37 -6.26
CA LEU A 75 -6.14 -12.79 -6.11
C LEU A 75 -5.44 -13.21 -4.82
N THR A 76 -6.19 -13.33 -3.73
CA THR A 76 -5.65 -13.77 -2.44
C THR A 76 -5.20 -15.23 -2.53
N GLN A 77 -6.01 -16.10 -3.15
CA GLN A 77 -5.66 -17.48 -3.43
C GLN A 77 -4.39 -17.56 -4.29
N ARG A 78 -4.35 -16.84 -5.42
CA ARG A 78 -3.18 -16.81 -6.30
C ARG A 78 -1.92 -16.29 -5.58
N LYS A 79 -2.07 -15.28 -4.72
CA LYS A 79 -0.97 -14.79 -3.88
C LYS A 79 -0.51 -15.86 -2.90
N GLY A 80 -1.43 -16.60 -2.27
CA GLY A 80 -1.12 -17.72 -1.38
C GLY A 80 -0.38 -18.85 -2.10
N GLU A 81 -0.82 -19.22 -3.30
CA GLU A 81 -0.16 -20.22 -4.16
C GLU A 81 1.27 -19.78 -4.49
N LEU A 82 1.47 -18.53 -4.92
CA LEU A 82 2.80 -18.00 -5.23
C LEU A 82 3.74 -17.96 -4.01
N LEU A 83 3.22 -17.61 -2.83
CA LEU A 83 4.02 -17.62 -1.58
C LEU A 83 4.34 -19.04 -1.11
N PHE A 84 3.40 -19.97 -1.28
CA PHE A 84 3.63 -21.38 -0.97
C PHE A 84 4.65 -21.99 -1.93
N GLU A 85 4.56 -21.67 -3.22
CA GLU A 85 5.55 -22.08 -4.22
C GLU A 85 6.93 -21.48 -3.90
N GLU A 86 7.02 -20.22 -3.48
CA GLU A 86 8.28 -19.58 -3.02
C GLU A 86 8.94 -20.34 -1.84
N SER A 87 8.15 -21.01 -1.00
CA SER A 87 8.68 -21.81 0.11
C SER A 87 9.25 -23.17 -0.30
N GLY A 88 9.04 -23.60 -1.55
CA GLY A 88 9.63 -24.80 -2.12
C GLY A 88 11.10 -24.62 -2.48
N GLU A 89 11.92 -25.63 -2.22
CA GLU A 89 13.32 -25.66 -2.63
C GLU A 89 13.43 -25.69 -4.16
N GLY A 90 13.92 -24.61 -4.77
CA GLY A 90 14.15 -24.52 -6.23
C GLY A 90 13.25 -23.53 -7.00
N THR A 91 12.40 -22.76 -6.32
CA THR A 91 11.51 -21.78 -6.99
C THR A 91 12.29 -20.56 -7.51
N ASP A 92 11.99 -20.13 -8.74
CA ASP A 92 12.53 -18.91 -9.33
C ASP A 92 11.94 -17.68 -8.63
N LEU A 93 12.66 -17.20 -7.62
CA LEU A 93 12.31 -16.03 -6.82
C LEU A 93 12.07 -14.77 -7.67
N GLU A 94 12.77 -14.62 -8.81
CA GLU A 94 12.58 -13.46 -9.69
C GLU A 94 11.29 -13.56 -10.51
N ALA A 95 10.93 -14.76 -10.97
CA ALA A 95 9.64 -15.00 -11.60
C ALA A 95 8.47 -14.78 -10.62
N THR A 96 8.60 -15.25 -9.37
CA THR A 96 7.59 -15.02 -8.32
C THR A 96 7.43 -13.54 -8.03
N LYS A 97 8.53 -12.80 -7.82
CA LYS A 97 8.48 -11.33 -7.63
C LYS A 97 7.82 -10.62 -8.82
N THR A 98 8.19 -11.00 -10.04
CA THR A 98 7.62 -10.40 -11.26
C THR A 98 6.11 -10.63 -11.31
N THR A 99 5.66 -11.84 -11.00
CA THR A 99 4.24 -12.20 -10.95
C THR A 99 3.51 -11.41 -9.87
N MET A 100 4.07 -11.34 -8.65
CA MET A 100 3.52 -10.56 -7.53
C MET A 100 3.37 -9.08 -7.88
N ASN A 101 4.37 -8.48 -8.53
CA ASN A 101 4.34 -7.08 -8.97
C ASN A 101 3.27 -6.82 -10.05
N GLY A 102 2.87 -7.85 -10.80
CA GLY A 102 1.82 -7.78 -11.81
C GLY A 102 0.38 -7.84 -11.25
N LEU A 103 0.18 -8.44 -10.07
CA LEU A 103 -1.16 -8.65 -9.50
C LEU A 103 -1.96 -7.34 -9.29
N PRO A 104 -1.40 -6.24 -8.78
CA PRO A 104 -2.13 -4.98 -8.65
C PRO A 104 -2.65 -4.43 -9.98
N ARG A 105 -1.89 -4.58 -11.07
CA ARG A 105 -2.32 -4.12 -12.41
C ARG A 105 -3.47 -4.97 -12.95
N LEU A 106 -3.39 -6.28 -12.74
CA LEU A 106 -4.47 -7.19 -13.10
C LEU A 106 -5.75 -6.86 -12.33
N TRP A 107 -5.60 -6.59 -11.02
CA TRP A 107 -6.71 -6.14 -10.19
C TRP A 107 -7.39 -4.88 -10.75
N ASP A 108 -6.61 -3.82 -10.94
CA ASP A 108 -7.12 -2.52 -11.37
C ASP A 108 -7.85 -2.62 -12.71
N SER A 109 -7.34 -3.46 -13.62
CA SER A 109 -7.97 -3.76 -14.91
C SER A 109 -9.28 -4.53 -14.80
N GLN A 110 -9.42 -5.45 -13.84
CA GLN A 110 -10.67 -6.20 -13.65
C GLN A 110 -11.72 -5.36 -12.92
N VAL A 111 -11.33 -4.60 -11.89
CA VAL A 111 -12.24 -3.70 -11.20
C VAL A 111 -12.76 -2.61 -12.13
N SER A 112 -11.93 -2.01 -12.98
CA SER A 112 -12.39 -0.98 -13.93
C SER A 112 -13.43 -1.49 -14.92
N LYS A 113 -13.39 -2.78 -15.29
CA LYS A 113 -14.42 -3.42 -16.14
C LYS A 113 -15.75 -3.63 -15.42
N THR A 114 -15.72 -3.75 -14.10
CA THR A 114 -16.93 -3.92 -13.26
C THR A 114 -17.59 -2.58 -12.93
N LEU A 115 -16.81 -1.50 -12.86
CA LEU A 115 -17.30 -0.17 -12.49
C LEU A 115 -17.82 0.61 -13.71
N THR A 116 -18.84 1.44 -13.49
CA THR A 116 -19.24 2.46 -14.47
C THR A 116 -18.21 3.58 -14.53
N LYS A 117 -18.24 4.40 -15.60
CA LYS A 117 -17.29 5.52 -15.73
C LYS A 117 -17.36 6.50 -14.54
N ARG A 118 -18.57 6.83 -14.09
CA ARG A 118 -18.80 7.70 -12.93
C ARG A 118 -18.22 7.10 -11.64
N GLN A 119 -18.39 5.80 -11.42
CA GLN A 119 -17.83 5.08 -10.27
C GLN A 119 -16.30 5.06 -10.31
N GLU A 120 -15.72 4.83 -11.49
CA GLU A 120 -14.27 4.85 -11.68
C GLU A 120 -13.68 6.24 -11.37
N ASP A 121 -14.30 7.30 -11.89
CA ASP A 121 -13.86 8.68 -11.65
C ASP A 121 -13.97 9.03 -10.17
N ARG A 122 -15.06 8.62 -9.50
CA ARG A 122 -15.22 8.82 -8.05
C ARG A 122 -14.19 8.02 -7.24
N LEU A 123 -13.90 6.78 -7.61
CA LEU A 123 -12.86 5.98 -6.96
C LEU A 123 -11.47 6.64 -7.11
N ALA A 124 -11.17 7.22 -8.28
CA ALA A 124 -9.93 7.96 -8.49
C ALA A 124 -9.86 9.23 -7.62
N GLN A 125 -10.99 9.93 -7.40
CA GLN A 125 -11.06 11.05 -6.45
C GLN A 125 -10.76 10.60 -5.01
N LEU A 126 -11.35 9.49 -4.57
CA LEU A 126 -11.12 8.93 -3.23
C LEU A 126 -9.65 8.53 -3.04
N GLU A 127 -9.04 7.92 -4.06
CA GLU A 127 -7.60 7.61 -4.07
C GLU A 127 -6.75 8.89 -3.92
N LEU A 128 -7.07 9.96 -4.67
CA LEU A 128 -6.35 11.23 -4.54
C LEU A 128 -6.53 11.88 -3.17
N GLN A 129 -7.72 11.81 -2.58
CA GLN A 129 -7.97 12.34 -1.24
C GLN A 129 -7.19 11.56 -0.17
N ARG A 130 -7.12 10.23 -0.29
CA ARG A 130 -6.36 9.37 0.62
C ARG A 130 -4.86 9.61 0.54
N ILE A 131 -4.32 9.66 -0.68
CA ILE A 131 -2.88 9.89 -0.92
C ILE A 131 -2.49 11.33 -0.54
N GLY A 132 -3.39 12.31 -0.74
CA GLY A 132 -3.15 13.72 -0.44
C GLY A 132 -2.06 14.33 -1.32
N THR A 133 -1.18 15.14 -0.74
CA THR A 133 -0.14 15.89 -1.48
C THR A 133 0.93 14.99 -2.11
N LEU A 134 1.09 13.76 -1.62
CA LEU A 134 1.97 12.75 -2.23
C LEU A 134 1.54 12.41 -3.68
N ALA A 135 0.28 12.64 -4.05
CA ALA A 135 -0.20 12.36 -5.39
C ALA A 135 0.39 13.33 -6.44
N LEU A 136 0.86 14.51 -6.02
CA LEU A 136 1.37 15.55 -6.93
C LEU A 136 2.66 15.14 -7.65
N VAL A 137 3.46 14.23 -7.08
CA VAL A 137 4.66 13.70 -7.75
C VAL A 137 4.36 12.61 -8.78
N ARG A 138 3.11 12.13 -8.86
CA ARG A 138 2.72 11.16 -9.88
C ARG A 138 2.70 11.82 -11.25
N LYS A 139 3.28 11.15 -12.25
CA LYS A 139 3.44 11.69 -13.61
C LYS A 139 2.11 12.09 -14.26
N ASP A 140 1.06 11.30 -14.08
CA ASP A 140 -0.28 11.56 -14.62
C ASP A 140 -0.92 12.80 -14.01
N ILE A 141 -0.80 12.98 -12.69
CA ILE A 141 -1.31 14.14 -11.95
C ILE A 141 -0.51 15.39 -12.28
N ALA A 142 0.83 15.29 -12.26
CA ALA A 142 1.72 16.38 -12.64
C ALA A 142 1.45 16.88 -14.08
N THR A 143 1.16 15.97 -15.00
CA THR A 143 0.78 16.34 -16.39
C THR A 143 -0.57 17.06 -16.43
N LYS A 144 -1.58 16.56 -15.71
CA LYS A 144 -2.92 17.19 -15.65
C LYS A 144 -2.87 18.60 -15.04
N LEU A 145 -2.03 18.79 -14.02
CA LEU A 145 -1.81 20.09 -13.36
C LEU A 145 -0.77 20.97 -14.08
N LYS A 146 -0.16 20.47 -15.17
CA LYS A 146 0.89 21.17 -15.92
C LYS A 146 2.03 21.65 -15.01
N LEU A 147 2.45 20.81 -14.06
CA LEU A 147 3.57 21.12 -13.18
C LEU A 147 4.86 21.21 -13.99
N THR A 148 5.63 22.28 -13.79
CA THR A 148 6.93 22.41 -14.45
C THR A 148 7.93 21.40 -13.88
N PRO A 149 8.98 21.03 -14.64
CA PRO A 149 10.05 20.17 -14.10
C PRO A 149 10.67 20.72 -12.80
N THR A 150 10.82 22.04 -12.71
CA THR A 150 11.32 22.73 -11.52
C THR A 150 10.37 22.60 -10.34
N GLN A 151 9.06 22.78 -10.54
CA GLN A 151 8.06 22.56 -9.49
C GLN A 151 8.06 21.10 -9.02
N ASN A 152 8.04 20.14 -9.94
CA ASN A 152 8.08 18.71 -9.62
C ASN A 152 9.33 18.35 -8.79
N LYS A 153 10.50 18.89 -9.15
CA LYS A 153 11.74 18.68 -8.38
C LYS A 153 11.63 19.22 -6.96
N LYS A 154 11.08 20.43 -6.78
CA LYS A 154 10.88 21.03 -5.45
C LYS A 154 9.87 20.26 -4.60
N ILE A 155 8.74 19.88 -5.18
CA ILE A 155 7.71 19.08 -4.50
C ILE A 155 8.32 17.75 -4.04
N LYS A 156 9.05 17.05 -4.93
CA LYS A 156 9.72 15.81 -4.57
C LYS A 156 10.70 16.01 -3.41
N ALA A 157 11.54 17.04 -3.45
CA ALA A 157 12.47 17.33 -2.36
C ALA A 157 11.78 17.58 -1.01
N ILE A 158 10.65 18.28 -1.00
CA ILE A 158 9.85 18.49 0.22
C ILE A 158 9.31 17.17 0.76
N LEU A 159 8.82 16.30 -0.11
CA LEU A 159 8.29 14.99 0.29
C LEU A 159 9.40 14.05 0.79
N ASP A 160 10.58 14.10 0.17
CA ASP A 160 11.76 13.36 0.62
C ASP A 160 12.21 13.86 2.01
N GLU A 161 12.28 15.17 2.24
CA GLU A 161 12.55 15.78 3.56
C GLU A 161 11.50 15.36 4.60
N ALA A 162 10.21 15.41 4.26
CA ALA A 162 9.13 14.99 5.13
C ALA A 162 9.22 13.49 5.48
N ARG A 163 9.61 12.66 4.50
CA ARG A 163 9.84 11.23 4.72
C ARG A 163 11.00 10.99 5.68
N GLU A 164 12.12 11.67 5.49
CA GLU A 164 13.28 11.56 6.39
C GLU A 164 12.93 11.99 7.81
N GLU A 165 12.18 13.08 7.98
CA GLU A 165 11.74 13.54 9.29
C GLU A 165 10.76 12.56 9.94
N ILE A 166 9.82 11.99 9.17
CA ILE A 166 8.95 10.91 9.65
C ILE A 166 9.80 9.74 10.14
N VAL A 167 10.76 9.25 9.34
CA VAL A 167 11.65 8.14 9.73
C VAL A 167 12.48 8.49 10.96
N ARG A 168 13.01 9.71 11.06
CA ARG A 168 13.77 10.21 12.22
C ARG A 168 12.91 10.28 13.49
N SER A 169 11.63 10.61 13.35
CA SER A 169 10.66 10.66 14.45
C SER A 169 10.19 9.26 14.90
N MET A 170 10.41 8.23 14.09
CA MET A 170 10.13 6.86 14.49
C MET A 170 11.21 6.42 15.48
N PRO A 171 10.85 5.97 16.69
CA PRO A 171 11.83 5.32 17.54
C PRO A 171 12.39 4.16 16.75
N SER A 172 13.72 4.11 16.59
CA SER A 172 14.37 2.92 16.05
C SER A 172 13.81 1.73 16.83
N ALA A 173 13.27 0.75 16.11
CA ALA A 173 12.74 -0.45 16.74
C ALA A 173 13.78 -0.89 17.77
N PRO A 174 13.40 -1.11 19.05
CA PRO A 174 14.36 -1.50 20.07
C PRO A 174 15.14 -2.64 19.46
N THR A 175 16.44 -2.42 19.25
CA THR A 175 17.30 -3.38 18.57
C THR A 175 17.09 -4.66 19.34
N ALA A 176 16.32 -5.59 18.78
CA ALA A 176 15.91 -6.76 19.52
C ALA A 176 17.22 -7.35 20.05
N PRO A 177 17.36 -7.58 21.37
CA PRO A 177 18.57 -8.20 21.88
C PRO A 177 18.75 -9.43 21.00
N VAL A 178 19.89 -9.48 20.28
CA VAL A 178 20.16 -10.52 19.30
C VAL A 178 20.02 -11.84 20.05
N LEU A 179 18.84 -12.46 19.92
CA LEU A 179 18.46 -13.65 20.67
C LEU A 179 19.36 -14.74 20.14
N GLY A 180 20.43 -14.99 20.88
CA GLY A 180 21.48 -15.91 20.49
C GLY A 180 22.45 -15.34 19.45
N GLN A 181 23.35 -14.45 19.89
CA GLN A 181 24.76 -14.90 19.79
C GLN A 181 24.88 -16.12 20.72
N GLY A 182 24.38 -17.26 20.22
CA GLY A 182 24.80 -18.54 20.73
C GLY A 182 26.32 -18.49 20.69
N GLN A 183 26.92 -18.86 21.81
CA GLN A 183 28.31 -19.27 21.89
C GLN A 183 28.71 -19.83 20.53
N SER A 184 29.68 -19.19 19.91
CA SER A 184 30.38 -19.72 18.74
C SER A 184 30.44 -21.22 18.89
N ILE A 185 29.69 -21.96 18.07
CA ILE A 185 30.00 -23.36 17.83
C ILE A 185 31.48 -23.30 17.45
N GLU A 186 32.32 -23.86 18.31
CA GLU A 186 33.73 -24.07 18.01
C GLU A 186 33.76 -24.55 16.58
N THR A 187 34.34 -23.74 15.70
CA THR A 187 34.67 -24.13 14.36
C THR A 187 35.43 -25.44 14.47
N VAL A 188 34.71 -26.54 14.21
CA VAL A 188 35.33 -27.83 13.92
C VAL A 188 36.36 -27.51 12.84
N PRO A 189 37.65 -27.86 13.02
CA PRO A 189 38.68 -27.51 12.09
C PRO A 189 38.30 -28.06 10.72
N SER A 190 37.94 -27.15 9.82
CA SER A 190 37.68 -27.46 8.42
C SER A 190 38.93 -28.13 7.89
N GLY A 191 38.83 -29.44 7.66
CA GLY A 191 39.83 -30.21 6.95
C GLY A 191 40.16 -29.48 5.64
N LYS A 192 41.46 -29.34 5.40
CA LYS A 192 42.05 -28.84 4.15
C LYS A 192 41.38 -29.49 2.94
N ILE A 193 40.45 -28.79 2.31
CA ILE A 193 40.10 -29.06 0.90
C ILE A 193 41.02 -28.14 0.08
N GLY A 194 41.88 -28.79 -0.71
CA GLY A 194 43.00 -28.18 -1.41
C GLY A 194 42.58 -27.05 -2.35
N ARG A 195 43.31 -25.94 -2.24
CA ARG A 195 43.39 -24.88 -3.26
C ARG A 195 43.97 -25.47 -4.55
N GLY A 196 43.11 -25.80 -5.50
CA GLY A 196 43.48 -25.92 -6.90
C GLY A 196 43.70 -24.53 -7.48
N SER A 197 44.98 -24.12 -7.53
CA SER A 197 45.44 -22.96 -8.28
C SER A 197 45.09 -23.12 -9.77
N ARG A 198 44.30 -22.19 -10.31
CA ARG A 198 44.33 -21.86 -11.74
C ARG A 198 44.55 -20.38 -11.89
N THR A 199 45.83 -20.02 -11.95
CA THR A 199 46.32 -18.88 -12.70
C THR A 199 45.92 -19.04 -14.17
N ARG A 200 45.17 -18.10 -14.72
CA ARG A 200 45.34 -17.76 -16.13
C ARG A 200 45.13 -16.27 -16.33
N SER A 201 46.26 -15.63 -16.61
CA SER A 201 46.41 -14.27 -17.12
C SER A 201 45.50 -14.01 -18.31
N ALA A 202 44.93 -12.81 -18.34
CA ALA A 202 44.69 -12.09 -19.57
C ALA A 202 44.74 -10.59 -19.25
N GLU A 203 45.84 -9.98 -19.67
CA GLU A 203 46.04 -8.54 -19.79
C GLU A 203 44.88 -7.88 -20.53
N GLY A 204 44.32 -6.84 -19.90
CA GLY A 204 43.41 -5.90 -20.52
C GLY A 204 43.67 -4.51 -19.96
N LYS A 205 44.62 -3.80 -20.56
CA LYS A 205 44.94 -2.40 -20.28
C LYS A 205 43.75 -1.50 -20.68
N GLY A 206 43.42 -0.55 -19.82
CA GLY A 206 42.90 0.76 -20.25
C GLY A 206 41.61 1.22 -19.58
N ALA A 207 41.75 2.09 -18.57
CA ALA A 207 41.26 3.48 -18.57
C ALA A 207 41.03 3.97 -17.12
N PRO A 208 41.51 5.17 -16.75
CA PRO A 208 41.34 5.73 -15.42
C PRO A 208 40.15 6.70 -15.36
N GLY A 209 39.59 6.85 -14.16
CA GLY A 209 39.09 8.15 -13.71
C GLY A 209 37.57 8.24 -13.52
N GLY A 210 37.15 8.35 -12.27
CA GLY A 210 35.80 8.72 -11.90
C GLY A 210 35.44 8.32 -10.48
N GLY A 211 36.17 8.84 -9.49
CA GLY A 211 35.85 8.65 -8.08
C GLY A 211 34.50 9.28 -7.74
N ALA A 212 33.48 8.45 -7.58
CA ALA A 212 32.23 8.84 -6.95
C ALA A 212 32.35 8.59 -5.44
N VAL A 213 32.28 9.66 -4.67
CA VAL A 213 32.18 9.65 -3.21
C VAL A 213 30.93 8.87 -2.83
N GLY A 214 31.12 7.67 -2.27
CA GLY A 214 30.06 6.82 -1.77
C GLY A 214 29.53 7.37 -0.44
N SER A 215 28.39 8.04 -0.48
CA SER A 215 27.54 8.20 0.69
C SER A 215 26.72 6.93 0.87
N ASN A 216 27.19 6.04 1.75
CA ASN A 216 26.42 4.91 2.27
C ASN A 216 25.25 5.44 3.11
N ALA A 217 24.14 5.79 2.47
CA ALA A 217 22.84 5.84 3.12
C ALA A 217 22.26 4.43 3.06
N SER A 218 22.30 3.71 4.19
CA SER A 218 21.61 2.42 4.35
C SER A 218 20.16 2.56 3.92
N ALA A 219 19.77 1.77 2.92
CA ALA A 219 18.43 1.72 2.38
C ALA A 219 17.45 1.14 3.43
N VAL A 220 16.85 2.03 4.23
CA VAL A 220 15.64 1.74 5.01
C VAL A 220 14.40 1.99 4.11
N ASP A 221 14.41 1.39 2.92
CA ASP A 221 13.39 1.61 1.89
C ASP A 221 12.33 0.50 1.91
N GLY A 222 11.19 0.83 2.52
CA GLY A 222 10.01 -0.04 2.60
C GLY A 222 9.13 0.17 3.83
N LEU A 223 9.58 0.92 4.84
CA LEU A 223 8.77 1.27 6.01
C LEU A 223 8.12 2.65 5.83
N PHE A 224 7.12 2.74 4.97
CA PHE A 224 5.96 3.52 5.39
C PHE A 224 5.07 2.54 6.14
N PRO A 225 4.75 2.74 7.43
CA PRO A 225 3.60 2.06 8.00
C PRO A 225 2.42 2.37 7.09
N VAL A 226 1.81 1.33 6.55
CA VAL A 226 0.55 1.43 5.83
C VAL A 226 -0.45 2.03 6.82
N GLU A 227 -0.68 3.33 6.70
CA GLU A 227 -1.71 4.14 7.35
C GLU A 227 -2.13 3.75 8.78
N ASP A 228 -1.30 4.13 9.76
CA ASP A 228 -1.69 4.15 11.18
C ASP A 228 -2.62 5.32 11.56
N GLU A 229 -3.02 6.20 10.63
CA GLU A 229 -4.01 7.26 10.88
C GLU A 229 -5.44 6.72 11.08
N PHE A 230 -5.58 5.39 11.16
CA PHE A 230 -6.86 4.71 11.16
C PHE A 230 -7.10 3.72 12.31
N PHE A 231 -6.23 3.68 13.34
CA PHE A 231 -6.72 3.15 14.62
C PHE A 231 -7.44 4.29 15.32
N GLY A 232 -8.74 4.40 15.07
CA GLY A 232 -9.62 5.33 15.76
C GLY A 232 -9.46 5.22 17.28
N GLU A 233 -9.67 6.36 17.95
CA GLU A 233 -9.76 6.43 19.40
C GLU A 233 -10.72 5.35 19.92
N GLY A 234 -10.33 4.74 21.03
CA GLY A 234 -10.90 3.49 21.52
C GLY A 234 -12.41 3.53 21.75
N VAL A 235 -13.04 2.41 21.41
CA VAL A 235 -14.17 1.88 22.17
C VAL A 235 -13.86 0.40 22.40
N VAL A 236 -13.67 0.01 23.66
CA VAL A 236 -13.69 -1.39 24.06
C VAL A 236 -15.10 -1.89 23.74
N SER A 237 -15.24 -2.79 22.79
CA SER A 237 -16.52 -3.43 22.50
C SER A 237 -16.37 -4.92 22.71
N ASP A 238 -17.03 -5.40 23.76
CA ASP A 238 -17.47 -6.79 23.87
C ASP A 238 -18.38 -7.06 22.66
N SER A 239 -17.91 -7.84 21.69
CA SER A 239 -18.77 -8.31 20.59
C SER A 239 -18.36 -9.70 20.11
N PRO A 240 -19.34 -10.60 19.88
CA PRO A 240 -19.12 -12.01 19.59
C PRO A 240 -19.19 -12.28 18.08
N LEU A 241 -18.06 -12.27 17.37
CA LEU A 241 -17.93 -12.85 16.01
C LEU A 241 -16.47 -13.33 15.86
N GLY A 242 -16.14 -14.58 15.58
CA GLY A 242 -16.88 -15.57 14.82
C GLY A 242 -16.26 -15.69 13.42
N ASN A 243 -15.31 -16.63 13.28
CA ASN A 243 -14.90 -17.28 12.04
C ASN A 243 -14.41 -16.40 10.88
N PHE A 244 -13.20 -15.86 11.00
CA PHE A 244 -12.34 -15.72 9.82
C PHE A 244 -11.84 -17.12 9.42
N PHE A 245 -12.34 -17.56 8.27
CA PHE A 245 -12.21 -18.89 7.68
C PHE A 245 -10.75 -19.20 7.33
N PHE A 246 -9.97 -19.74 8.27
CA PHE A 246 -9.02 -20.79 7.90
C PHE A 246 -9.87 -21.98 7.44
N PRO A 247 -9.56 -22.65 6.31
CA PRO A 247 -10.10 -23.97 6.08
C PRO A 247 -9.54 -24.87 7.18
N SER A 248 -10.28 -24.96 8.29
CA SER A 248 -10.20 -26.14 9.13
C SER A 248 -10.52 -27.28 8.18
N ALA A 249 -9.50 -28.09 7.87
CA ALA A 249 -9.73 -29.40 7.31
C ALA A 249 -10.75 -30.05 8.24
N ALA A 250 -12.00 -30.11 7.79
CA ALA A 250 -13.08 -30.83 8.43
C ALA A 250 -12.76 -32.32 8.32
N GLY A 251 -11.73 -32.74 9.05
CA GLY A 251 -11.63 -34.08 9.57
C GLY A 251 -12.73 -34.18 10.59
N GLU A 252 -13.79 -34.88 10.19
CA GLU A 252 -14.86 -35.44 10.99
C GLU A 252 -14.26 -36.25 12.14
N LEU A 253 -13.80 -35.55 13.18
CA LEU A 253 -13.36 -36.14 14.43
C LEU A 253 -14.62 -36.56 15.16
N ALA A 254 -14.92 -37.84 14.97
CA ALA A 254 -15.86 -38.66 15.68
C ALA A 254 -16.16 -38.12 17.09
N SER A 255 -17.46 -38.13 17.40
CA SER A 255 -18.08 -38.00 18.71
C SER A 255 -17.51 -39.01 19.72
N GLY A 256 -16.28 -38.76 20.15
CA GLY A 256 -15.60 -39.49 21.21
C GLY A 256 -16.10 -39.00 22.56
N LYS A 257 -16.83 -39.89 23.23
CA LYS A 257 -16.96 -40.05 24.70
C LYS A 257 -16.64 -38.83 25.57
N ALA A 258 -17.66 -38.38 26.30
CA ALA A 258 -17.54 -37.54 27.48
C ALA A 258 -16.32 -37.93 28.33
N THR A 259 -15.31 -37.05 28.34
CA THR A 259 -14.22 -37.13 29.31
C THR A 259 -14.77 -36.77 30.70
N PRO A 260 -14.29 -37.45 31.75
CA PRO A 260 -14.74 -37.21 33.11
C PRO A 260 -14.40 -35.79 33.55
N ALA A 261 -15.39 -35.10 34.14
CA ALA A 261 -15.22 -33.81 34.78
C ALA A 261 -14.19 -33.94 35.92
N GLY A 262 -13.04 -33.25 35.82
CA GLY A 262 -12.06 -33.31 36.90
C GLY A 262 -10.81 -32.44 36.78
N GLU A 263 -10.26 -32.22 35.59
CA GLU A 263 -9.01 -31.45 35.46
C GLU A 263 -9.20 -30.29 34.50
N LYS A 264 -9.20 -29.07 35.05
CA LYS A 264 -9.04 -27.85 34.24
C LYS A 264 -7.72 -28.01 33.47
N PRO A 265 -7.71 -27.95 32.14
CA PRO A 265 -6.45 -27.99 31.41
C PRO A 265 -5.59 -26.85 31.92
N ALA A 266 -4.40 -27.17 32.43
CA ALA A 266 -3.40 -26.19 32.79
C ALA A 266 -2.88 -25.55 31.49
N THR A 267 -3.69 -24.68 30.90
CA THR A 267 -3.26 -23.81 29.82
C THR A 267 -2.29 -22.83 30.47
N GLY A 268 -0.99 -23.15 30.44
CA GLY A 268 0.11 -22.30 30.90
C GLY A 268 0.30 -21.04 30.06
N LEU A 269 -0.80 -20.44 29.59
CA LEU A 269 -0.79 -19.11 29.02
C LEU A 269 -0.48 -18.14 30.17
N PRO A 270 0.53 -17.26 30.00
CA PRO A 270 0.81 -16.25 31.00
C PRO A 270 -0.45 -15.40 31.22
N GLU A 271 -0.73 -15.06 32.48
CA GLU A 271 -1.85 -14.20 32.85
C GLU A 271 -1.68 -12.84 32.16
N LEU A 272 -2.47 -12.57 31.12
CA LEU A 272 -2.32 -11.36 30.28
C LEU A 272 -2.84 -10.09 30.94
N ASP A 273 -3.54 -10.19 32.07
CA ASP A 273 -4.16 -9.05 32.76
C ASP A 273 -3.40 -8.59 34.01
N THR A 274 -2.08 -8.77 34.04
CA THR A 274 -1.28 -8.22 35.15
C THR A 274 -1.23 -6.68 35.08
N PRO A 275 -1.16 -5.98 36.23
CA PRO A 275 -0.99 -4.53 36.28
C PRO A 275 0.23 -4.04 35.48
N GLU A 276 1.31 -4.84 35.43
CA GLU A 276 2.52 -4.56 34.68
C GLU A 276 2.26 -4.51 33.17
N ILE A 277 1.53 -5.50 32.63
CA ILE A 277 1.18 -5.55 31.20
C ILE A 277 0.28 -4.36 30.84
N ARG A 278 -0.71 -4.03 31.68
CA ARG A 278 -1.59 -2.87 31.49
C ARG A 278 -0.81 -1.56 31.45
N ALA A 279 0.13 -1.37 32.37
CA ALA A 279 1.00 -0.19 32.39
C ALA A 279 1.89 -0.11 31.15
N GLN A 280 2.43 -1.25 30.68
CA GLN A 280 3.25 -1.30 29.47
C GLN A 280 2.42 -0.98 28.21
N LEU A 281 1.20 -1.53 28.08
CA LEU A 281 0.28 -1.23 26.98
C LEU A 281 -0.13 0.25 26.96
N SER A 282 -0.38 0.86 28.12
CA SER A 282 -0.66 2.30 28.22
C SER A 282 0.51 3.14 27.70
N LYS A 283 1.74 2.82 28.13
CA LYS A 283 2.95 3.51 27.64
C LYS A 283 3.12 3.35 26.13
N MET A 284 2.89 2.16 25.59
CA MET A 284 2.93 1.94 24.15
C MET A 284 1.88 2.77 23.41
N ARG A 285 0.65 2.87 23.95
CA ARG A 285 -0.42 3.70 23.38
C ARG A 285 -0.02 5.18 23.36
N ASP A 286 0.55 5.69 24.44
CA ASP A 286 1.03 7.08 24.50
C ASP A 286 2.16 7.36 23.50
N VAL A 287 3.11 6.44 23.37
CA VAL A 287 4.19 6.53 22.37
C VAL A 287 3.61 6.52 20.94
N GLN A 288 2.64 5.65 20.66
CA GLN A 288 1.96 5.60 19.36
C GLN A 288 1.20 6.90 19.07
N MET A 289 0.49 7.47 20.05
CA MET A 289 -0.24 8.73 19.88
C MET A 289 0.71 9.90 19.60
N LYS A 290 1.81 10.03 20.37
CA LYS A 290 2.83 11.06 20.12
C LYS A 290 3.46 10.92 18.74
N ARG A 291 3.72 9.68 18.29
CA ARG A 291 4.23 9.40 16.95
C ARG A 291 3.25 9.86 15.87
N ARG A 292 1.95 9.57 16.03
CA ARG A 292 0.91 10.04 15.09
C ARG A 292 0.85 11.55 15.02
N GLU A 293 0.90 12.23 16.15
CA GLU A 293 0.91 13.69 16.19
C GLU A 293 2.16 14.27 15.50
N GLY A 294 3.33 13.67 15.72
CA GLY A 294 4.57 14.05 15.04
C GLY A 294 4.46 13.89 13.51
N VAL A 295 3.99 12.73 13.04
CA VAL A 295 3.76 12.46 11.61
C VAL A 295 2.77 13.46 11.02
N LYS A 296 1.67 13.76 11.72
CA LYS A 296 0.67 14.75 11.30
C LYS A 296 1.30 16.13 11.09
N LYS A 297 2.10 16.61 12.05
CA LYS A 297 2.80 17.91 11.94
C LYS A 297 3.75 17.96 10.74
N VAL A 298 4.50 16.88 10.50
CA VAL A 298 5.40 16.80 9.34
C VAL A 298 4.61 16.85 8.03
N ARG A 299 3.49 16.13 7.94
CA ARG A 299 2.60 16.14 6.77
C ARG A 299 1.98 17.51 6.53
N GLU A 300 1.47 18.17 7.57
CA GLU A 300 0.91 19.52 7.48
C GLU A 300 1.97 20.54 7.01
N GLY A 301 3.18 20.49 7.57
CA GLY A 301 4.29 21.33 7.14
C GLY A 301 4.70 21.10 5.68
N ALA A 302 4.76 19.84 5.24
CA ALA A 302 5.02 19.49 3.85
C ALA A 302 3.91 20.02 2.92
N SER A 303 2.65 19.89 3.32
CA SER A 303 1.50 20.41 2.55
C SER A 303 1.60 21.92 2.36
N GLN A 304 1.88 22.68 3.41
CA GLN A 304 2.03 24.13 3.35
C GLN A 304 3.18 24.56 2.42
N LYS A 305 4.34 23.88 2.51
CA LYS A 305 5.48 24.14 1.61
C LYS A 305 5.12 23.86 0.15
N ILE A 306 4.36 22.80 -0.13
CA ILE A 306 3.89 22.45 -1.47
C ILE A 306 2.88 23.48 -1.98
N ASP A 307 1.94 23.92 -1.14
CA ASP A 307 0.97 24.96 -1.49
C ASP A 307 1.67 26.28 -1.87
N ALA A 308 2.81 26.60 -1.27
CA ALA A 308 3.59 27.77 -1.67
C ALA A 308 4.23 27.66 -3.07
N ILE A 309 4.40 26.44 -3.61
CA ILE A 309 4.99 26.19 -4.93
C ILE A 309 3.94 26.21 -6.05
N LEU A 310 2.70 25.84 -5.74
CA LEU A 310 1.61 25.76 -6.71
C LEU A 310 1.05 27.15 -7.05
N THR A 311 0.76 27.40 -8.32
CA THR A 311 0.03 28.61 -8.73
C THR A 311 -1.43 28.53 -8.31
N LYS A 312 -2.14 29.66 -8.31
CA LYS A 312 -3.57 29.72 -7.99
C LYS A 312 -4.40 28.81 -8.92
N GLU A 313 -4.06 28.78 -10.20
CA GLU A 313 -4.73 27.95 -11.21
C GLU A 313 -4.49 26.46 -10.93
N GLN A 314 -3.26 26.10 -10.54
CA GLN A 314 -2.90 24.72 -10.20
C GLN A 314 -3.63 24.25 -8.94
N LYS A 315 -3.74 25.11 -7.91
CA LYS A 315 -4.52 24.82 -6.69
C LYS A 315 -5.99 24.59 -7.01
N ASN A 316 -6.59 25.48 -7.79
CA ASN A 316 -7.99 25.34 -8.21
C ASN A 316 -8.21 24.06 -9.04
N ALA A 317 -7.25 23.70 -9.90
CA ALA A 317 -7.31 22.45 -10.66
C ALA A 317 -7.19 21.22 -9.75
N TRP A 318 -6.30 21.27 -8.75
CA TRP A 318 -6.12 20.23 -7.75
C TRP A 318 -7.39 20.01 -6.91
N GLU A 319 -7.99 21.08 -6.39
CA GLU A 319 -9.25 21.01 -5.64
C GLU A 319 -10.39 20.40 -6.46
N LYS A 320 -10.49 20.75 -7.75
CA LYS A 320 -11.46 20.13 -8.67
C LYS A 320 -11.20 18.63 -8.89
N MET A 321 -9.93 18.22 -8.92
CA MET A 321 -9.55 16.81 -9.05
C MET A 321 -9.84 16.00 -7.79
N LEU A 322 -9.79 16.61 -6.61
CA LEU A 322 -10.19 15.96 -5.37
C LEU A 322 -11.69 15.70 -5.32
N GLY A 323 -12.52 16.58 -5.89
CA GLY A 323 -13.97 16.41 -5.92
C GLY A 323 -14.61 16.56 -4.53
N LYS A 324 -15.74 15.88 -4.29
CA LYS A 324 -16.46 15.98 -3.01
C LYS A 324 -15.65 15.34 -1.88
N PRO A 325 -15.38 16.03 -0.75
CA PRO A 325 -14.64 15.42 0.36
C PRO A 325 -15.36 14.18 0.86
N PHE A 326 -14.57 13.16 1.20
CA PHE A 326 -15.01 11.92 1.81
C PHE A 326 -14.46 11.82 3.23
N ASP A 327 -15.32 11.39 4.14
CA ASP A 327 -14.94 11.22 5.55
C ASP A 327 -14.39 9.82 5.78
N PHE A 328 -13.07 9.69 5.70
CA PHE A 328 -12.38 8.41 5.89
C PHE A 328 -12.50 7.88 7.32
N SER A 329 -12.84 8.70 8.33
CA SER A 329 -13.00 8.22 9.71
C SER A 329 -14.23 7.32 9.90
N LYS A 330 -15.14 7.30 8.92
CA LYS A 330 -16.33 6.41 8.93
C LYS A 330 -16.03 5.00 8.50
N ILE A 331 -14.94 4.80 7.75
CA ILE A 331 -14.48 3.46 7.48
C ILE A 331 -14.24 2.83 8.87
N ARG A 332 -14.58 1.57 9.08
CA ARG A 332 -14.10 0.81 10.23
C ARG A 332 -13.28 -0.33 9.69
N PHE A 333 -12.05 -0.50 10.17
CA PHE A 333 -11.26 -1.67 9.79
C PHE A 333 -11.89 -2.83 10.55
N GLN A 334 -12.67 -3.65 9.85
CA GLN A 334 -13.42 -4.77 10.43
C GLN A 334 -12.51 -5.95 10.85
N GLY A 335 -11.26 -5.68 11.23
CA GLY A 335 -10.23 -6.71 11.49
C GLY A 335 -9.35 -6.43 12.71
N GLY A 336 -9.80 -5.58 13.63
CA GLY A 336 -9.09 -5.27 14.88
C GLY A 336 -9.85 -5.74 16.12
N GLY A 337 -10.37 -6.96 16.10
CA GLY A 337 -11.00 -7.64 17.23
C GLY A 337 -10.42 -9.04 17.38
#